data_AF-A0A3N4IJX2-F1
#
_entry.id   AF-A0A3N4IJX2-F1
#
_cell.length_a   1.000
_cell.length_b   1.000
_cell.length_c   1.000
_cell.angle_alpha   90.00
_cell.angle_beta   90.00
_cell.angle_gamma   90.00
#
_symmetry.space_group_name_H-M   'P 1'
#
loop_
_entity.id
_entity.type
_entity.pdbx_description
1 polymer ?
#
loop_
_entity_poly.entity_id
_entity_poly.type
_entity_poly.pdbx_seq_one_letter_code
_entity_poly.pdbx_strand_id
1 'polypeptide(L)'
;MSQRNQQVVRIEEQLMEELEGCKGREEVYAFVQGGVFGLFQAAEKDRQLPSVVGSYPRLVAATMRVLRERFGDYTGVGWVFSRLKGLGADSYVIGASGEVYAEVLRARWEGFGDLGRVVELCEEIDQNGVDPTESLVLQMREVLEQVSKDIQGVNGKTAQALHTREDIFANDELGSIVGEWGRKWFVPKLGDENLLHEIEDLDDIHEAQQ
;
A
#
# COMPACT_ATOMS: atom_id res chain seq x y z
N MET A 1 -7.58 -27.47 15.25
CA MET A 1 -7.56 -26.02 15.57
C MET A 1 -7.99 -25.84 17.02
N SER A 2 -7.30 -24.99 17.80
CA SER A 2 -7.64 -24.72 19.21
C SER A 2 -8.91 -23.85 19.32
N GLN A 3 -9.72 -24.04 20.36
CA GLN A 3 -10.93 -23.22 20.64
C GLN A 3 -10.64 -21.71 20.61
N ARG A 4 -9.44 -21.31 21.04
CA ARG A 4 -9.01 -19.91 21.04
C ARG A 4 -8.83 -19.32 19.63
N ASN A 5 -8.35 -20.11 18.68
CA ASN A 5 -8.22 -19.66 17.29
C ASN A 5 -9.58 -19.52 16.61
N GLN A 6 -10.55 -20.37 16.95
CA GLN A 6 -11.93 -20.23 16.46
C GLN A 6 -12.61 -18.97 16.99
N GLN A 7 -12.29 -18.55 18.22
CA GLN A 7 -12.84 -17.31 18.78
C GLN A 7 -12.27 -16.06 18.11
N VAL A 8 -10.97 -16.03 17.82
CA VAL A 8 -10.33 -14.90 17.11
C VAL A 8 -10.91 -14.72 15.71
N VAL A 9 -11.05 -15.82 14.96
CA VAL A 9 -11.64 -15.79 13.61
C VAL A 9 -13.06 -15.23 13.63
N ARG A 10 -13.89 -15.64 14.60
CA ARG A 10 -15.25 -15.10 14.75
C ARG A 10 -15.28 -13.61 15.06
N ILE A 11 -14.36 -13.12 15.89
CA ILE A 11 -14.27 -11.69 16.21
C ILE A 11 -13.86 -10.90 14.95
N GLU A 12 -12.90 -11.43 14.19
CA GLU A 12 -12.49 -10.81 12.92
C GLU A 12 -13.67 -10.74 11.92
N GLU A 13 -14.39 -11.84 11.72
CA GLU A 13 -15.58 -11.89 10.84
C GLU A 13 -16.64 -10.87 11.28
N GLN A 14 -16.94 -10.79 12.57
CA GLN A 14 -17.89 -9.83 13.11
C GLN A 14 -17.47 -8.37 12.89
N LEU A 15 -16.18 -8.06 13.09
CA LEU A 15 -15.65 -6.72 12.87
C LEU A 15 -15.65 -6.36 11.37
N MET A 16 -15.41 -7.33 10.49
CA MET A 16 -15.53 -7.12 9.04
C MET A 16 -16.99 -6.84 8.64
N GLU A 17 -17.96 -7.60 9.17
CA GLU A 17 -19.38 -7.36 8.94
C GLU A 17 -19.82 -5.97 9.45
N GLU A 18 -19.32 -5.54 10.61
CA GLU A 18 -19.59 -4.21 11.17
C GLU A 18 -19.02 -3.09 10.29
N LEU A 19 -17.78 -3.26 9.81
CA LEU A 19 -17.16 -2.33 8.87
C LEU A 19 -17.97 -2.25 7.56
N GLU A 20 -18.40 -3.38 7.03
CA GLU A 20 -19.23 -3.43 5.82
C GLU A 20 -20.57 -2.74 6.02
N GLY A 21 -21.15 -2.86 7.22
CA GLY A 21 -22.40 -2.22 7.62
C GLY A 21 -22.34 -0.70 7.78
N CYS A 22 -21.13 -0.11 7.84
CA CYS A 22 -20.96 1.34 7.94
C CYS A 22 -21.49 2.05 6.69
N LYS A 23 -22.42 2.99 6.90
CA LYS A 23 -23.11 3.76 5.85
C LYS A 23 -22.47 5.10 5.57
N GLY A 24 -21.68 5.61 6.51
CA GLY A 24 -21.00 6.91 6.38
C GLY A 24 -19.55 6.85 6.86
N ARG A 25 -18.72 7.76 6.34
CA ARG A 25 -17.32 7.89 6.76
C ARG A 25 -17.15 8.09 8.27
N GLU A 26 -18.06 8.82 8.90
CA GLU A 26 -18.02 9.06 10.36
C GLU A 26 -18.21 7.78 11.15
N GLU A 27 -19.05 6.86 10.66
CA GLU A 27 -19.24 5.53 11.26
C GLU A 27 -17.97 4.69 11.09
N VAL A 28 -17.32 4.76 9.92
CA VAL A 28 -16.02 4.11 9.69
C VAL A 28 -14.95 4.66 10.64
N TYR A 29 -14.86 5.98 10.83
CA TYR A 29 -13.91 6.58 11.78
C TYR A 29 -14.16 6.11 13.22
N ALA A 30 -15.43 6.05 13.64
CA ALA A 30 -15.80 5.53 14.95
C ALA A 30 -15.42 4.05 15.10
N PHE A 31 -15.71 3.23 14.08
CA PHE A 31 -15.33 1.82 14.02
C PHE A 31 -13.81 1.64 14.09
N VAL A 32 -13.04 2.45 13.37
CA VAL A 32 -11.57 2.36 13.40
C VAL A 32 -11.02 2.59 14.79
N GLN A 33 -11.51 3.62 15.49
CA GLN A 33 -11.04 3.94 16.83
C GLN A 33 -11.43 2.85 17.84
N GLY A 34 -12.67 2.36 17.80
CA GLY A 34 -13.18 1.37 18.76
C GLY A 34 -12.85 -0.08 18.41
N GLY A 35 -13.18 -0.49 17.18
CA GLY A 35 -13.09 -1.87 16.70
C GLY A 35 -11.69 -2.27 16.24
N VAL A 36 -10.97 -1.42 15.51
CA VAL A 36 -9.64 -1.76 14.99
C VAL A 36 -8.54 -1.42 15.98
N PHE A 37 -8.42 -0.15 16.34
CA PHE A 37 -7.38 0.32 17.26
C PHE A 37 -7.67 -0.05 18.72
N GLY A 38 -8.94 -0.02 19.14
CA GLY A 38 -9.32 -0.49 20.46
C GLY A 38 -9.05 -1.98 20.67
N LEU A 39 -9.22 -2.83 19.65
CA LEU A 39 -8.84 -4.25 19.69
C LEU A 39 -7.33 -4.41 19.92
N PHE A 40 -6.51 -3.68 19.19
CA PHE A 40 -5.05 -3.70 19.38
C PHE A 40 -4.67 -3.26 20.79
N GLN A 41 -5.18 -2.11 21.25
CA GLN A 41 -4.84 -1.56 22.57
C GLN A 41 -5.28 -2.46 23.72
N ALA A 42 -6.44 -3.14 23.59
CA ALA A 42 -6.88 -4.13 24.55
C ALA A 42 -5.92 -5.33 24.59
N ALA A 43 -5.53 -5.86 23.41
CA ALA A 43 -4.58 -6.96 23.32
C ALA A 43 -3.19 -6.58 23.84
N GLU A 44 -2.72 -5.37 23.58
CA GLU A 44 -1.46 -4.83 24.10
C GLU A 44 -1.48 -4.76 25.63
N LYS A 45 -2.52 -4.14 26.19
CA LYS A 45 -2.71 -4.00 27.64
C LYS A 45 -2.75 -5.35 28.36
N ASP A 46 -3.43 -6.33 27.78
CA ASP A 46 -3.56 -7.67 28.35
C ASP A 46 -2.37 -8.60 28.00
N ARG A 47 -1.36 -8.10 27.30
CA ARG A 47 -0.19 -8.85 26.79
C ARG A 47 -0.57 -10.06 25.95
N GLN A 48 -1.60 -9.87 25.12
CA GLN A 48 -2.14 -10.86 24.20
C GLN A 48 -1.96 -10.48 22.73
N LEU A 49 -0.98 -9.62 22.38
CA LEU A 49 -0.68 -9.26 20.98
C LEU A 49 -0.70 -10.45 20.00
N PRO A 50 -0.16 -11.65 20.31
CA PRO A 50 -0.21 -12.80 19.40
C PRO A 50 -1.62 -13.21 18.94
N SER A 51 -2.68 -12.86 19.68
CA SER A 51 -4.07 -13.15 19.29
C SER A 51 -4.59 -12.23 18.19
N VAL A 52 -3.98 -11.07 17.97
CA VAL A 52 -4.45 -10.07 16.99
C VAL A 52 -3.51 -9.91 15.79
N VAL A 53 -2.32 -10.51 15.81
CA VAL A 53 -1.31 -10.39 14.73
C VAL A 53 -1.88 -10.75 13.35
N GLY A 54 -2.80 -11.72 13.28
CA GLY A 54 -3.40 -12.12 12.02
C GLY A 54 -4.53 -11.19 11.55
N SER A 55 -5.39 -10.70 12.45
CA SER A 55 -6.60 -9.97 12.09
C SER A 55 -6.39 -8.47 12.00
N TYR A 56 -5.51 -7.91 12.85
CA TYR A 56 -5.26 -6.48 12.93
C TYR A 56 -4.81 -5.84 11.61
N PRO A 57 -3.74 -6.30 10.92
CA PRO A 57 -3.36 -5.73 9.63
C PRO A 57 -4.46 -5.87 8.56
N ARG A 58 -5.23 -6.97 8.57
CA ARG A 58 -6.35 -7.18 7.64
C ARG A 58 -7.49 -6.19 7.88
N LEU A 59 -7.87 -5.95 9.13
CA LEU A 59 -8.88 -4.96 9.50
C LEU A 59 -8.45 -3.53 9.15
N VAL A 60 -7.16 -3.20 9.35
CA VAL A 60 -6.60 -1.90 8.95
C VAL A 60 -6.69 -1.73 7.43
N ALA A 61 -6.21 -2.70 6.64
CA ALA A 61 -6.28 -2.64 5.18
C ALA A 61 -7.73 -2.55 4.67
N ALA A 62 -8.63 -3.37 5.20
CA ALA A 62 -10.04 -3.36 4.83
C ALA A 62 -10.69 -2.00 5.11
N THR A 63 -10.37 -1.38 6.24
CA THR A 63 -10.85 -0.04 6.57
C THR A 63 -10.36 0.98 5.53
N MET A 64 -9.06 0.99 5.25
CA MET A 64 -8.48 1.93 4.28
C MET A 64 -9.12 1.76 2.91
N ARG A 65 -9.36 0.51 2.48
CA ARG A 65 -10.08 0.21 1.24
C ARG A 65 -11.49 0.77 1.25
N VAL A 66 -12.25 0.59 2.34
CA VAL A 66 -13.62 1.14 2.45
C VAL A 66 -13.60 2.67 2.37
N LEU A 67 -12.69 3.33 3.07
CA LEU A 67 -12.53 4.80 2.99
C LEU A 67 -12.23 5.24 1.56
N ARG A 68 -11.30 4.57 0.88
CA ARG A 68 -10.88 4.88 -0.49
C ARG A 68 -11.98 4.62 -1.51
N GLU A 69 -12.45 3.38 -1.60
CA GLU A 69 -13.33 2.92 -2.69
C GLU A 69 -14.79 3.36 -2.50
N ARG A 70 -15.30 3.34 -1.26
CA ARG A 70 -16.71 3.65 -1.01
C ARG A 70 -16.96 5.14 -0.81
N PHE A 71 -16.00 5.84 -0.21
CA PHE A 71 -16.17 7.23 0.19
C PHE A 71 -15.22 8.21 -0.51
N GLY A 72 -14.25 7.74 -1.30
CA GLY A 72 -13.25 8.60 -1.94
C GLY A 72 -12.39 9.36 -0.93
N ASP A 73 -12.28 8.87 0.31
CA ASP A 73 -11.63 9.58 1.42
C ASP A 73 -10.15 9.21 1.53
N TYR A 74 -9.36 9.72 0.59
CA TYR A 74 -7.91 9.51 0.56
C TYR A 74 -7.20 10.11 1.79
N THR A 75 -7.70 11.23 2.30
CA THR A 75 -7.22 11.84 3.54
C THR A 75 -7.46 10.93 4.75
N GLY A 76 -8.59 10.23 4.78
CA GLY A 76 -8.93 9.25 5.79
C GLY A 76 -7.97 8.08 5.81
N VAL A 77 -7.60 7.55 4.63
CA VAL A 77 -6.57 6.51 4.52
C VAL A 77 -5.25 6.97 5.17
N GLY A 78 -4.79 8.18 4.82
CA GLY A 78 -3.59 8.77 5.41
C GLY A 78 -3.69 8.96 6.93
N TRP A 79 -4.86 9.35 7.44
CA TRP A 79 -5.11 9.47 8.88
C TRP A 79 -5.05 8.12 9.59
N VAL A 80 -5.67 7.06 9.04
CA VAL A 80 -5.63 5.71 9.61
C VAL A 80 -4.17 5.23 9.68
N PHE A 81 -3.40 5.44 8.61
CA PHE A 81 -2.00 5.03 8.57
C PHE A 81 -1.13 5.82 9.57
N SER A 82 -1.34 7.12 9.67
CA SER A 82 -0.65 7.96 10.65
C SER A 82 -1.01 7.55 12.08
N ARG A 83 -2.26 7.18 12.32
CA ARG A 83 -2.71 6.70 13.63
C ARG A 83 -2.12 5.34 13.98
N LEU A 84 -2.04 4.42 13.02
CA LEU A 84 -1.35 3.14 13.16
C LEU A 84 0.10 3.34 13.66
N LYS A 85 0.85 4.23 13.01
CA LYS A 85 2.21 4.61 13.44
C LYS A 85 2.23 5.24 14.83
N GLY A 86 1.28 6.13 15.11
CA GLY A 86 1.19 6.89 16.35
C GLY A 86 0.78 6.09 17.58
N LEU A 87 0.29 4.86 17.44
CA LEU A 87 -0.05 3.99 18.58
C LEU A 87 1.17 3.35 19.24
N GLY A 88 2.29 3.25 18.52
CA GLY A 88 3.54 2.70 19.05
C GLY A 88 4.20 1.72 18.09
N ALA A 89 5.43 1.33 18.42
CA ALA A 89 6.23 0.43 17.59
C ALA A 89 5.54 -0.93 17.36
N ASP A 90 4.93 -1.51 18.41
CA ASP A 90 4.24 -2.81 18.32
C ASP A 90 3.04 -2.74 17.36
N SER A 91 2.28 -1.63 17.40
CA SER A 91 1.14 -1.41 16.50
C SER A 91 1.60 -1.33 15.06
N TYR A 92 2.68 -0.59 14.81
CA TYR A 92 3.23 -0.41 13.47
C TYR A 92 3.80 -1.72 12.92
N VAL A 93 4.64 -2.42 13.69
CA VAL A 93 5.24 -3.71 13.28
C VAL A 93 4.18 -4.77 12.98
N ILE A 94 3.11 -4.82 13.78
CA ILE A 94 2.06 -5.83 13.61
C ILE A 94 1.07 -5.42 12.49
N GLY A 95 0.75 -4.13 12.37
CA GLY A 95 -0.32 -3.66 11.49
C GLY A 95 0.13 -3.19 10.11
N ALA A 96 1.37 -2.75 9.92
CA ALA A 96 1.87 -2.23 8.64
C ALA A 96 2.26 -3.35 7.66
N SER A 97 1.26 -4.12 7.23
CA SER A 97 1.43 -5.17 6.23
C SER A 97 1.52 -4.60 4.81
N GLY A 98 2.00 -5.41 3.85
CA GLY A 98 2.04 -5.02 2.44
C GLY A 98 0.68 -4.62 1.86
N GLU A 99 -0.43 -5.21 2.33
CA GLU A 99 -1.79 -4.80 1.95
C GLU A 99 -2.14 -3.40 2.47
N VAL A 100 -1.70 -3.05 3.69
CA VAL A 100 -1.86 -1.69 4.23
C VAL A 100 -1.07 -0.68 3.41
N TYR A 101 0.18 -1.01 3.07
CA TYR A 101 0.99 -0.17 2.20
C TYR A 101 0.38 -0.01 0.80
N ALA A 102 -0.22 -1.05 0.23
CA ALA A 102 -0.93 -0.96 -1.04
C ALA A 102 -2.08 0.05 -0.99
N GLU A 103 -2.91 0.03 0.05
CA GLU A 103 -4.01 1.00 0.17
C GLU A 103 -3.50 2.44 0.38
N VAL A 104 -2.38 2.62 1.11
CA VAL A 104 -1.75 3.94 1.26
C VAL A 104 -1.16 4.44 -0.06
N LEU A 105 -0.52 3.56 -0.84
CA LEU A 105 0.03 3.88 -2.15
C LEU A 105 -1.08 4.34 -3.10
N ARG A 106 -2.17 3.56 -3.20
CA ARG A 106 -3.35 3.94 -4.00
C ARG A 106 -3.90 5.28 -3.57
N ALA A 107 -4.08 5.51 -2.27
CA ALA A 107 -4.62 6.77 -1.78
C ALA A 107 -3.71 7.97 -2.10
N ARG A 108 -2.37 7.81 -2.02
CA ARG A 108 -1.41 8.85 -2.40
C ARG A 108 -1.46 9.16 -3.89
N TRP A 109 -1.50 8.12 -4.73
CA TRP A 109 -1.53 8.28 -6.17
C TRP A 109 -2.89 8.75 -6.70
N GLU A 110 -3.97 8.02 -6.43
CA GLU A 110 -5.32 8.32 -6.90
C GLU A 110 -5.85 9.66 -6.34
N GLY A 111 -5.47 10.00 -5.11
CA GLY A 111 -5.94 11.21 -4.44
C GLY A 111 -5.16 12.48 -4.77
N PHE A 112 -3.84 12.36 -4.94
CA PHE A 112 -2.95 13.52 -5.00
C PHE A 112 -1.99 13.52 -6.20
N GLY A 113 -1.80 12.39 -6.90
CA GLY A 113 -0.84 12.28 -7.99
C GLY A 113 0.61 12.54 -7.54
N ASP A 114 0.91 12.32 -6.26
CA ASP A 114 2.19 12.74 -5.67
C ASP A 114 3.23 11.61 -5.78
N LEU A 115 4.02 11.67 -6.84
CA LEU A 115 5.04 10.66 -7.15
C LEU A 115 6.16 10.62 -6.11
N GLY A 116 6.60 11.79 -5.62
CA GLY A 116 7.60 11.86 -4.56
C GLY A 116 7.15 11.13 -3.29
N ARG A 117 5.88 11.31 -2.89
CA ARG A 117 5.30 10.56 -1.76
C ARG A 117 5.11 9.08 -2.05
N VAL A 118 4.96 8.67 -3.30
CA VAL A 118 4.96 7.24 -3.66
C VAL A 118 6.35 6.65 -3.44
N VAL A 119 7.41 7.32 -3.92
CA VAL A 119 8.80 6.90 -3.70
C VAL A 119 9.15 6.83 -2.21
N GLU A 120 8.83 7.87 -1.43
CA GLU A 120 9.03 7.86 0.04
C GLU A 120 8.35 6.66 0.71
N LEU A 121 7.19 6.22 0.20
CA LEU A 121 6.49 5.05 0.73
C LEU A 121 7.24 3.75 0.40
N CYS A 122 7.81 3.65 -0.79
CA CYS A 122 8.61 2.50 -1.22
C CYS A 122 9.86 2.35 -0.35
N GLU A 123 10.57 3.45 -0.11
CA GLU A 123 11.71 3.46 0.81
C GLU A 123 11.30 3.02 2.22
N GLU A 124 10.14 3.49 2.70
CA GLU A 124 9.60 3.10 4.00
C GLU A 124 9.31 1.59 4.08
N ILE A 125 8.80 0.98 3.00
CA ILE A 125 8.55 -0.47 2.91
C ILE A 125 9.85 -1.25 3.04
N ASP A 126 10.89 -0.83 2.31
CA ASP A 126 12.21 -1.46 2.35
C ASP A 126 12.88 -1.31 3.72
N GLN A 127 12.84 -0.11 4.31
CA GLN A 127 13.41 0.17 5.64
C GLN A 127 12.76 -0.66 6.74
N ASN A 128 11.46 -0.95 6.62
CA ASN A 128 10.74 -1.78 7.58
C ASN A 128 10.83 -3.28 7.29
N GLY A 129 11.49 -3.69 6.20
CA GLY A 129 11.62 -5.09 5.81
C GLY A 129 10.27 -5.75 5.52
N VAL A 130 9.31 -4.98 4.99
CA VAL A 130 7.99 -5.51 4.62
C VAL A 130 8.07 -6.04 3.20
N ASP A 131 7.76 -7.32 3.02
CA ASP A 131 7.74 -7.93 1.70
C ASP A 131 6.62 -7.30 0.85
N PRO A 132 6.94 -6.75 -0.34
CA PRO A 132 5.94 -6.16 -1.20
C PRO A 132 4.99 -7.23 -1.73
N THR A 133 3.69 -6.96 -1.73
CA THR A 133 2.70 -7.86 -2.35
C THR A 133 2.71 -7.72 -3.86
N GLU A 134 2.23 -8.75 -4.56
CA GLU A 134 2.07 -8.70 -6.02
C GLU A 134 1.22 -7.50 -6.45
N SER A 135 0.12 -7.27 -5.72
CA SER A 135 -0.78 -6.15 -5.94
C SER A 135 -0.06 -4.81 -5.83
N LEU A 136 0.82 -4.64 -4.83
CA LEU A 136 1.61 -3.42 -4.66
C LEU A 136 2.58 -3.20 -5.83
N VAL A 137 3.28 -4.26 -6.27
CA VAL A 137 4.20 -4.20 -7.43
C VAL A 137 3.49 -3.84 -8.71
N LEU A 138 2.34 -4.45 -8.98
CA LEU A 138 1.52 -4.12 -10.16
C LEU A 138 1.05 -2.67 -10.13
N GLN A 139 0.62 -2.15 -8.97
CA GLN A 139 0.21 -0.76 -8.85
C GLN A 139 1.36 0.21 -9.13
N MET A 140 2.56 -0.04 -8.61
CA MET A 140 3.70 0.84 -8.91
C MET A 140 4.09 0.79 -10.39
N ARG A 141 3.96 -0.37 -11.05
CA ARG A 141 4.15 -0.48 -12.51
C ARG A 141 3.14 0.37 -13.27
N GLU A 142 1.87 0.36 -12.85
CA GLU A 142 0.84 1.21 -13.45
C GLU A 142 1.17 2.71 -13.27
N VAL A 143 1.63 3.11 -12.07
CA VAL A 143 2.09 4.49 -11.80
C VAL A 143 3.25 4.86 -12.71
N LEU A 144 4.29 4.02 -12.75
CA LEU A 144 5.50 4.21 -13.55
C LEU A 144 5.18 4.35 -15.03
N GLU A 145 4.33 3.45 -15.56
CA GLU A 145 3.93 3.47 -16.97
C GLU A 145 3.14 4.74 -17.31
N GLN A 146 2.21 5.14 -16.43
CA GLN A 146 1.41 6.34 -16.62
C GLN A 146 2.29 7.60 -16.64
N VAL A 147 3.16 7.76 -15.65
CA VAL A 147 4.07 8.91 -15.54
C VAL A 147 5.06 8.94 -16.70
N SER A 148 5.63 7.80 -17.07
CA SER A 148 6.58 7.71 -18.19
C SER A 148 5.94 8.15 -19.50
N LYS A 149 4.70 7.72 -19.78
CA LYS A 149 3.95 8.16 -20.96
C LYS A 149 3.65 9.66 -20.93
N ASP A 150 3.36 10.22 -19.76
CA ASP A 150 3.13 11.65 -19.60
C ASP A 150 4.42 12.46 -19.86
N ILE A 151 5.55 12.07 -19.26
CA ILE A 151 6.87 12.71 -19.45
C ILE A 151 7.30 12.68 -20.91
N GLN A 152 7.07 11.56 -21.61
CA GLN A 152 7.36 11.40 -23.04
C GLN A 152 6.39 12.19 -23.94
N GLY A 153 5.32 12.77 -23.38
CA GLY A 153 4.30 13.50 -24.12
C GLY A 153 3.38 12.62 -24.96
N VAL A 154 3.35 11.30 -24.70
CA VAL A 154 2.45 10.33 -25.35
C VAL A 154 0.99 10.71 -25.08
N ASN A 155 0.71 11.13 -23.84
CA ASN A 155 -0.62 11.62 -23.44
C ASN A 155 -0.85 13.12 -23.77
N GLY A 156 0.05 13.71 -24.55
CA GLY A 156 -0.04 15.09 -25.03
C GLY A 156 0.81 16.09 -24.25
N LYS A 157 1.01 17.26 -24.86
CA LYS A 157 1.89 18.32 -24.32
C LYS A 157 1.43 18.90 -22.98
N THR A 158 0.13 18.89 -22.72
CA THR A 158 -0.42 19.36 -21.45
C THR A 158 -0.03 18.43 -20.31
N ALA A 159 -0.13 17.11 -20.50
CA ALA A 159 0.30 16.12 -19.51
C ALA A 159 1.80 16.23 -19.26
N GLN A 160 2.60 16.32 -20.32
CA GLN A 160 4.05 16.52 -20.21
C GLN A 160 4.43 17.78 -19.40
N ALA A 161 3.71 18.89 -19.62
CA ALA A 161 4.00 20.15 -18.94
C ALA A 161 3.63 20.16 -17.44
N LEU A 162 2.85 19.19 -16.96
CA LEU A 162 2.53 19.05 -15.54
C LEU A 162 3.67 18.41 -14.74
N HIS A 163 4.55 17.66 -15.39
CA HIS A 163 5.65 16.96 -14.74
C HIS A 163 6.87 17.88 -14.62
N THR A 164 7.35 18.00 -13.39
CA THR A 164 8.54 18.75 -13.03
C THR A 164 9.79 17.92 -13.25
N ARG A 165 10.96 18.54 -13.06
CA ARG A 165 12.22 17.81 -13.11
C ARG A 165 12.32 16.80 -11.95
N GLU A 166 11.77 17.17 -10.80
CA GLU A 166 11.66 16.32 -9.62
C GLU A 166 10.82 15.07 -9.91
N ASP A 167 9.73 15.19 -10.66
CA ASP A 167 8.90 14.04 -11.06
C ASP A 167 9.65 13.08 -11.98
N ILE A 168 10.51 13.59 -12.88
CA ILE A 168 11.36 12.74 -13.73
C ILE A 168 12.33 11.91 -12.87
N PHE A 169 13.00 12.54 -11.91
CA PHE A 169 13.91 11.83 -11.01
C PHE A 169 13.17 10.81 -10.14
N ALA A 170 12.01 11.17 -9.60
CA ALA A 170 11.19 10.26 -8.80
C ALA A 170 10.68 9.08 -9.64
N ASN A 171 10.38 9.29 -10.93
CA ASN A 171 10.00 8.23 -11.86
C ASN A 171 11.16 7.25 -12.11
N ASP A 172 12.37 7.74 -12.31
CA ASP A 172 13.57 6.91 -12.50
C ASP A 172 13.89 6.09 -11.24
N GLU A 173 13.75 6.71 -10.07
CA GLU A 173 13.92 6.06 -8.77
C GLU A 173 12.86 4.97 -8.54
N LEU A 174 11.59 5.28 -8.80
CA LEU A 174 10.50 4.30 -8.73
C LEU A 174 10.76 3.12 -9.67
N GLY A 175 11.23 3.38 -10.90
CA GLY A 175 11.60 2.34 -11.85
C GLY A 175 12.69 1.40 -11.32
N SER A 176 13.70 1.96 -10.65
CA SER A 176 14.77 1.20 -10.02
C SER A 176 14.25 0.29 -8.91
N ILE A 177 13.41 0.82 -8.02
CA ILE A 177 12.78 0.09 -6.91
C ILE A 177 11.90 -1.05 -7.46
N VAL A 178 11.00 -0.74 -8.40
CA VAL A 178 10.09 -1.73 -9.00
C VAL A 178 10.86 -2.85 -9.70
N GLY A 179 11.95 -2.51 -10.40
CA GLY A 179 12.85 -3.47 -11.03
C GLY A 179 13.53 -4.39 -10.00
N GLU A 180 14.04 -3.84 -8.90
CA GLU A 180 14.63 -4.62 -7.81
C GLU A 180 13.60 -5.55 -7.16
N TRP A 181 12.43 -5.03 -6.79
CA TRP A 181 11.38 -5.81 -6.14
C TRP A 181 10.88 -6.93 -7.04
N GLY A 182 10.69 -6.65 -8.34
CA GLY A 182 10.37 -7.67 -9.36
C GLY A 182 11.37 -8.82 -9.36
N ARG A 183 12.67 -8.51 -9.43
CA ARG A 183 13.74 -9.53 -9.43
C ARG A 183 13.83 -10.30 -8.12
N LYS A 184 13.73 -9.60 -6.99
CA LYS A 184 13.95 -10.18 -5.65
C LYS A 184 12.80 -11.06 -5.20
N TRP A 185 11.56 -10.65 -5.47
CA TRP A 185 10.37 -11.25 -4.85
C TRP A 185 9.47 -12.02 -5.82
N PHE A 186 9.56 -11.75 -7.13
CA PHE A 186 8.64 -12.31 -8.13
C PHE A 186 9.31 -13.21 -9.17
N VAL A 187 10.54 -12.88 -9.62
CA VAL A 187 11.32 -13.73 -10.54
C VAL A 187 11.62 -15.14 -10.00
N PRO A 188 11.78 -15.41 -8.69
CA PRO A 188 12.00 -16.78 -8.21
C PRO A 188 10.77 -17.71 -8.30
N LYS A 189 9.57 -17.18 -8.57
CA LYS A 189 8.30 -17.96 -8.59
C LYS A 189 7.73 -18.24 -9.97
N LEU A 190 8.24 -17.60 -11.02
CA LEU A 190 7.81 -17.80 -12.40
C LEU A 190 8.98 -18.38 -13.19
N GLY A 191 8.97 -19.70 -13.36
CA GLY A 191 9.82 -20.39 -14.34
C GLY A 191 9.34 -20.12 -15.78
N ASP A 192 9.08 -18.87 -16.11
CA ASP A 192 8.64 -18.42 -17.42
C ASP A 192 9.54 -17.26 -17.84
N GLU A 193 10.54 -17.59 -18.67
CA GLU A 193 11.59 -16.70 -19.17
C GLU A 193 11.05 -15.58 -20.08
N ASN A 194 9.73 -15.53 -20.33
CA ASN A 194 9.11 -14.59 -21.27
C ASN A 194 8.94 -13.15 -20.75
N LEU A 195 9.07 -12.89 -19.45
CA LEU A 195 8.91 -11.53 -18.87
C LEU A 195 10.23 -10.74 -18.77
N LEU A 196 11.37 -11.35 -19.08
CA LEU A 196 12.65 -10.64 -19.09
C LEU A 196 12.79 -9.73 -20.32
N HIS A 197 12.09 -10.03 -21.42
CA HIS A 197 12.17 -9.23 -22.64
C HIS A 197 11.45 -7.86 -22.53
N GLU A 198 10.46 -7.69 -21.64
CA GLU A 198 9.85 -6.36 -21.41
C GLU A 198 10.67 -5.50 -20.43
N ILE A 199 11.61 -6.08 -19.68
CA ILE A 199 12.50 -5.33 -18.78
C ILE A 199 13.72 -4.80 -19.55
N GLU A 200 14.19 -5.53 -20.57
CA GLU A 200 15.29 -5.09 -21.43
C GLU A 200 14.90 -3.88 -22.31
N ASP A 201 13.63 -3.75 -22.72
CA ASP A 201 13.16 -2.63 -23.55
C ASP A 201 13.18 -1.26 -22.83
N LEU A 202 13.30 -1.21 -21.50
CA LEU A 202 13.40 0.05 -20.74
C LEU A 202 14.85 0.54 -20.59
N ASP A 203 15.84 -0.35 -20.66
CA ASP A 203 17.26 0.04 -20.65
C ASP A 203 17.70 0.59 -22.03
N ASP A 204 17.06 0.15 -23.12
CA ASP A 204 17.33 0.63 -24.49
C ASP A 204 16.91 2.10 -24.73
N ILE A 205 16.07 2.68 -23.86
CA ILE A 205 15.73 4.11 -23.91
C ILE A 205 16.90 4.98 -23.41
N HIS A 206 17.80 4.43 -22.58
CA HIS A 206 18.96 5.17 -22.07
C HIS A 206 20.11 5.25 -23.09
N GLU A 207 20.24 4.29 -24.01
CA GLU A 207 21.30 4.32 -25.05
C GLU A 207 20.96 5.16 -26.29
N ALA A 208 19.68 5.51 -26.51
CA ALA A 208 19.28 6.36 -27.64
C ALA A 208 19.51 7.87 -27.41
N GLN A 209 20.12 8.27 -26.29
CA GLN A 209 20.34 9.67 -25.90
C GLN A 209 21.82 10.08 -25.71
N GLN A 210 22.78 9.29 -26.21
CA GLN A 210 24.18 9.72 -26.40
C GLN A 210 24.49 9.98 -27.88
#